data_AF-A0A4U9D388-F1
#
_entry.id   AF-A0A4U9D388-F1
#
_cell.length_a   1.000
_cell.length_b   1.000
_cell.length_c   1.000
_cell.angle_alpha   90.00
_cell.angle_beta   90.00
_cell.angle_gamma   90.00
#
_symmetry.space_group_name_H-M   'P 1'
#
loop_
_entity.id
_entity.type
_entity.pdbx_description
1 polymer ?
#
loop_
_entity_poly.entity_id
_entity_poly.type
_entity_poly.pdbx_seq_one_letter_code
_entity_poly.pdbx_strand_id
1 'polypeptide(L)' 'MPQDPTPIVCHGSWPGVIARSAAGSGGFGYDPIFFVPSEGKTAAELSREEKSAISHAGAR' A
#
# COMPACT_ATOMS: atom_id res chain seq x y z
N MET A 1 19.69 -13.80 15.97
CA MET A 1 19.97 -15.07 15.28
C MET A 1 20.32 -14.75 13.83
N PRO A 2 21.60 -14.52 13.48
CA PRO A 2 21.99 -13.99 12.16
C PRO A 2 22.23 -15.06 11.06
N GLN A 3 22.00 -16.36 11.32
CA GLN A 3 22.18 -17.45 10.35
C GLN A 3 21.03 -18.49 10.43
N ASP A 4 19.81 -18.10 10.07
CA ASP A 4 18.75 -19.08 9.76
C ASP A 4 18.87 -19.47 8.27
N PRO A 5 19.17 -20.74 7.92
CA PRO A 5 19.27 -21.19 6.53
C PRO A 5 17.92 -21.22 5.79
N THR A 6 16.81 -21.04 6.50
CA THR A 6 15.43 -21.10 5.99
C THR A 6 14.65 -19.86 6.44
N PRO A 7 14.96 -18.67 5.91
CA PRO A 7 14.23 -17.47 6.28
C PRO A 7 12.75 -17.59 5.87
N ILE A 8 11.86 -17.14 6.75
CA ILE A 8 10.45 -16.96 6.38
C ILE A 8 10.36 -15.79 5.40
N VAL A 9 9.92 -16.08 4.18
CA VAL A 9 9.70 -15.09 3.13
C VAL A 9 8.21 -14.85 2.97
N CYS A 10 7.77 -13.59 3.11
CA CYS A 10 6.41 -13.17 2.84
C CYS A 10 6.40 -12.21 1.64
N HIS A 11 5.38 -12.33 0.78
CA HIS A 11 5.18 -11.43 -0.36
C HIS A 11 3.75 -10.89 -0.30
N GLY A 12 3.63 -9.57 -0.21
CA GLY A 12 2.37 -8.85 -0.38
C GLY A 12 2.39 -8.01 -1.65
N SER A 13 1.30 -8.03 -2.40
CA SER A 13 1.10 -7.18 -3.59
C SER A 13 -0.23 -6.46 -3.47
N TRP A 14 -0.29 -5.22 -3.93
CA TRP A 14 -1.53 -4.43 -3.90
C TRP A 14 -1.80 -3.88 -5.31
N PRO A 15 -2.84 -4.37 -6.02
CA PRO A 15 -3.18 -3.88 -7.34
C PRO A 15 -3.83 -2.49 -7.27
N GLY A 16 -3.50 -1.65 -8.25
CA GLY A 16 -4.03 -0.30 -8.38
C GLY A 16 -3.75 0.29 -9.75
N VAL A 17 -4.07 1.57 -9.90
CA VAL A 17 -3.90 2.33 -11.16
C VAL A 17 -3.13 3.61 -10.87
N ILE A 18 -2.29 4.06 -11.81
CA ILE A 18 -1.64 5.37 -11.68
C ILE A 18 -2.63 6.46 -12.12
N ALA A 19 -2.99 7.33 -11.18
CA ALA A 19 -3.84 8.49 -11.43
C ALA A 19 -3.12 9.52 -12.31
N ARG A 20 -3.91 10.33 -13.04
CA ARG A 20 -3.37 11.41 -13.89
C ARG A 20 -2.94 12.65 -13.10
N SER A 21 -3.40 12.77 -11.86
CA SER A 21 -3.10 13.87 -10.95
C SER A 21 -2.97 13.34 -9.52
N ALA A 22 -2.13 13.98 -8.72
CA ALA A 22 -2.01 13.65 -7.30
C ALA A 22 -3.26 14.09 -6.52
N ALA A 23 -3.72 13.26 -5.59
CA ALA A 23 -4.80 13.58 -4.64
C ALA A 23 -4.46 13.00 -3.26
N GLY A 24 -4.90 13.67 -2.20
CA GLY A 24 -4.57 13.31 -0.81
C GLY A 24 -3.20 13.81 -0.35
N SER A 25 -3.00 13.82 0.96
CA SER A 25 -1.76 14.28 1.61
C SER A 25 -1.21 13.29 2.64
N GLY A 26 -1.89 12.15 2.82
CA GLY A 26 -1.46 11.08 3.70
C GLY A 26 -0.43 10.16 3.05
N GLY A 27 0.17 9.28 3.86
CA GLY A 27 1.10 8.28 3.35
C GLY A 27 2.45 8.85 2.92
N PHE A 28 3.10 8.21 1.95
CA PHE A 28 4.43 8.55 1.45
C PHE A 28 4.65 8.06 0.01
N GLY A 29 5.69 8.59 -0.65
CA GLY A 29 6.10 8.13 -1.98
C GLY A 29 5.02 8.32 -3.05
N TYR A 30 4.61 7.23 -3.70
CA TYR A 30 3.65 7.25 -4.80
C TYR A 30 2.18 7.23 -4.35
N ASP A 31 1.91 7.22 -3.05
CA ASP A 31 0.54 7.15 -2.52
C ASP A 31 -0.41 8.20 -3.12
N PRO A 32 0.00 9.47 -3.36
CA PRO A 32 -0.89 10.47 -3.93
C PRO A 32 -1.33 10.19 -5.37
N ILE A 33 -0.61 9.34 -6.10
CA ILE A 33 -0.95 8.97 -7.49
C ILE A 33 -1.33 7.49 -7.62
N PHE A 34 -1.26 6.72 -6.54
CA PHE A 34 -1.65 5.31 -6.55
C PHE A 34 -3.15 5.20 -6.24
N PHE A 35 -3.97 5.10 -7.28
CA PHE A 35 -5.41 4.97 -7.19
C PHE A 35 -5.82 3.52 -6.88
N VAL A 36 -6.74 3.37 -5.93
CA VAL A 36 -7.25 2.09 -5.45
C VAL A 36 -8.71 1.96 -5.93
N PRO A 37 -9.00 1.22 -7.01
CA PRO A 37 -10.35 1.16 -7.58
C PRO A 37 -11.41 0.62 -6.62
N SER A 38 -11.04 -0.24 -5.66
CA SER A 38 -11.98 -0.75 -4.65
C SER A 38 -12.47 0.34 -3.71
N GLU A 39 -11.65 1.34 -3.41
CA GLU A 39 -11.96 2.44 -2.49
C GLU A 39 -12.39 3.73 -3.22
N GLY A 40 -12.18 3.79 -4.54
CA GLY A 40 -12.47 4.98 -5.35
C GLY A 40 -11.59 6.19 -5.00
N LYS A 41 -10.43 5.95 -4.40
CA LYS A 41 -9.53 6.98 -3.82
C LYS A 41 -8.07 6.65 -4.08
N THR A 42 -7.18 7.64 -3.95
CA THR A 42 -5.74 7.37 -3.91
C THR A 42 -5.33 6.82 -2.54
N ALA A 43 -4.20 6.13 -2.48
CA ALA A 43 -3.67 5.62 -1.21
C ALA A 43 -3.34 6.73 -0.21
N ALA A 44 -3.08 7.96 -0.68
CA ALA A 44 -2.86 9.14 0.18
C ALA A 44 -4.14 9.75 0.75
N GLU A 45 -5.31 9.38 0.21
CA GLU A 45 -6.62 9.78 0.73
C GLU A 45 -7.18 8.79 1.76
N LEU A 46 -6.59 7.59 1.84
CA LEU A 46 -6.94 6.61 2.87
C LEU A 46 -6.37 7.03 4.22
N SER A 47 -7.12 6.78 5.29
CA SER A 47 -6.58 6.81 6.64
C SER A 47 -5.49 5.74 6.79
N ARG A 48 -4.62 5.92 7.80
CA ARG A 48 -3.56 4.96 8.09
C ARG A 48 -4.13 3.57 8.38
N GLU A 49 -5.25 3.53 9.10
CA GLU A 49 -5.95 2.31 9.48
C GLU A 49 -6.52 1.58 8.25
N GLU A 50 -7.19 2.30 7.33
CA GLU A 50 -7.70 1.73 6.06
C GLU A 50 -6.55 1.20 5.20
N LYS A 51 -5.50 2.00 5.00
CA LYS A 51 -4.32 1.58 4.21
C LYS A 51 -3.64 0.36 4.82
N SER A 52 -3.52 0.29 6.15
CA SER A 52 -2.91 -0.85 6.82
C SER A 52 -3.72 -2.13 6.63
N ALA A 53 -5.04 -2.05 6.46
CA ALA A 53 -5.88 -3.23 6.29
C ALA A 53 -5.78 -3.86 4.90
N ILE A 54 -5.50 -3.07 3.86
CA ILE A 54 -5.60 -3.52 2.46
C ILE A 54 -4.30 -3.40 1.65
N SER A 55 -3.27 -2.73 2.18
CA SER A 55 -2.02 -2.53 1.45
C SER A 55 -1.10 -3.75 1.47
N HIS A 56 -0.13 -3.77 0.56
CA HIS A 56 0.90 -4.79 0.43
C HIS A 56 1.71 -5.04 1.72
N ALA A 57 1.78 -4.06 2.62
CA ALA A 57 2.54 -4.14 3.86
C ALA A 57 1.74 -4.73 5.03
N GLY A 58 0.41 -4.65 4.99
CA GLY A 58 -0.47 -5.05 6.10
C GLY A 58 -1.49 -6.14 5.75
N ALA A 59 -1.65 -6.48 4.47
CA ALA A 59 -2.33 -7.69 4.05
C ALA A 59 -1.53 -8.90 4.57
N ARG A 60 -2.01 -9.51 5.66
CA ARG A 60 -1.51 -10.79 6.19
C ARG A 60 -1.72 -11.91 5.18
#